data_AF-A0A2E4D5U4-F1
#
_entry.id   AF-A0A2E4D5U4-F1
#
_cell.length_a   1.000
_cell.length_b   1.000
_cell.length_c   1.000
_cell.angle_alpha   90.00
_cell.angle_beta   90.00
_cell.angle_gamma   90.00
#
_symmetry.space_group_name_H-M   'P 1'
#
loop_
_entity.id
_entity.type
_entity.pdbx_description
1 polymer ?
#
loop_
_entity_poly.entity_id
_entity_poly.type
_entity_poly.pdbx_seq_one_letter_code
_entity_poly.pdbx_strand_id
1 'polypeptide(L)'
;MKTFLTLTTLLIALTASANSTGTFKPCELGDLISLENAQTRIDSVHNFIKDELIEIPNCSISKPRFVHPAVCGVLISQVDTYVFILDRSARVTVQVDKSYIACDMNPGLSLPRVTKLKFVDLPISPEM
;
A
#
# COMPACT_ATOMS: atom_id res chain seq x y z
N MET A 1 -17.34 50.20 -6.20
CA MET A 1 -16.72 49.08 -6.96
C MET A 1 -15.68 48.39 -6.08
N LYS A 2 -16.09 47.52 -5.16
CA LYS A 2 -15.21 46.80 -4.21
C LYS A 2 -15.80 45.42 -3.88
N THR A 3 -15.95 44.55 -4.87
CA THR A 3 -16.50 43.19 -4.67
C THR A 3 -15.89 42.12 -5.58
N PHE A 4 -14.71 42.37 -6.16
CA PHE A 4 -14.08 41.41 -7.09
C PHE A 4 -12.74 40.83 -6.61
N LEU A 5 -12.31 41.13 -5.39
CA LEU A 5 -10.97 40.75 -4.89
C LEU A 5 -10.96 39.57 -3.90
N THR A 6 -12.12 38.97 -3.59
CA THR A 6 -12.22 37.86 -2.62
C THR A 6 -12.49 36.49 -3.24
N LEU A 7 -12.62 36.39 -4.58
CA LEU A 7 -12.94 35.12 -5.24
C LEU A 7 -11.72 34.36 -5.78
N THR A 8 -10.52 34.96 -5.75
CA THR A 8 -9.31 34.34 -6.32
C THR A 8 -8.45 33.61 -5.28
N THR A 9 -8.68 33.82 -3.98
CA THR A 9 -7.93 33.12 -2.92
C THR A 9 -8.48 31.73 -2.57
N LEU A 10 -9.65 31.35 -3.09
CA LEU A 10 -10.25 30.04 -2.83
C LEU A 10 -9.80 28.94 -3.81
N LEU A 11 -9.23 29.30 -4.97
CA LEU A 11 -8.76 28.31 -5.96
C LEU A 11 -7.35 27.77 -5.69
N ILE A 12 -6.54 28.44 -4.87
CA ILE A 12 -5.16 28.02 -4.57
C ILE A 12 -5.12 26.92 -3.49
N ALA A 13 -6.22 26.73 -2.74
CA ALA A 13 -6.29 25.70 -1.70
C ALA A 13 -6.46 24.26 -2.24
N LEU A 14 -6.76 24.08 -3.55
CA LEU A 14 -6.94 22.74 -4.15
C LEU A 14 -5.73 22.20 -4.91
N THR A 15 -4.63 22.95 -5.00
CA THR A 15 -3.37 22.42 -5.56
C THR A 15 -2.42 21.91 -4.48
N ALA A 16 -2.94 21.48 -3.32
CA ALA A 16 -2.23 20.55 -2.44
C ALA A 16 -2.11 19.20 -3.17
N SER A 17 -1.32 19.19 -4.24
CA SER A 17 -0.90 18.00 -4.96
C SER A 17 -0.23 17.09 -3.95
N ALA A 18 -0.94 16.00 -3.67
CA ALA A 18 -0.55 14.84 -2.92
C ALA A 18 0.94 14.52 -3.13
N ASN A 19 1.79 15.05 -2.27
CA ASN A 19 3.15 14.56 -2.14
C ASN A 19 3.07 13.33 -1.24
N SER A 20 2.50 12.25 -1.79
CA SER A 20 2.48 10.95 -1.12
C SER A 20 3.85 10.29 -1.29
N THR A 21 4.88 10.86 -0.67
CA THR A 21 5.98 10.02 -0.18
C THR A 21 5.33 9.13 0.88
N GLY A 22 4.83 7.97 0.46
CA GLY A 22 4.14 7.03 1.32
C GLY A 22 4.98 6.78 2.57
N THR A 23 4.51 7.24 3.73
CA THR A 23 5.21 7.01 4.99
C THR A 23 5.13 5.52 5.28
N PHE A 24 6.29 4.87 5.30
CA PHE A 24 6.39 3.47 5.72
C PHE A 24 6.28 3.41 7.24
N LYS A 25 5.44 2.51 7.74
CA LYS A 25 5.22 2.24 9.16
C LYS A 25 5.63 0.80 9.46
N PRO A 26 6.03 0.46 10.69
CA PRO A 26 6.23 -0.95 11.06
C PRO A 26 4.93 -1.74 10.83
N CYS A 27 5.07 -2.99 10.39
CA CYS A 27 3.91 -3.86 10.18
C CYS A 27 3.28 -4.25 11.52
N GLU A 28 1.95 -4.16 11.60
CA GLU A 28 1.16 -4.66 12.72
C GLU A 28 0.64 -6.07 12.42
N LEU A 29 0.19 -6.81 13.45
CA LEU A 29 -0.33 -8.16 13.28
C LEU A 29 -1.46 -8.23 12.23
N GLY A 30 -2.37 -7.25 12.22
CA GLY A 30 -3.45 -7.18 11.23
C GLY A 30 -2.96 -7.00 9.79
N ASP A 31 -1.78 -6.40 9.59
CA ASP A 31 -1.18 -6.21 8.28
C ASP A 31 -0.61 -7.51 7.73
N LEU A 32 0.01 -8.31 8.60
CA LEU A 32 0.54 -9.63 8.29
C LEU A 32 -0.60 -10.59 7.94
N ILE A 33 -1.69 -10.59 8.72
CA ILE A 33 -2.90 -11.37 8.42
C ILE A 33 -3.50 -10.98 7.07
N SER A 34 -3.53 -9.68 6.75
CA SER A 34 -4.05 -9.22 5.46
C SER A 34 -3.15 -9.63 4.29
N LEU A 35 -1.84 -9.73 4.50
CA LEU A 35 -0.88 -10.20 3.51
C LEU A 35 -1.01 -11.72 3.30
N GLU A 36 -1.17 -12.47 4.39
CA GLU A 36 -1.36 -13.92 4.38
C GLU A 36 -2.64 -14.35 3.63
N ASN A 37 -3.72 -13.58 3.82
CA ASN A 37 -5.01 -13.84 3.19
C ASN A 37 -5.12 -13.28 1.76
N ALA A 38 -4.08 -12.58 1.27
CA ALA A 38 -4.11 -12.03 -0.07
C ALA A 38 -4.04 -13.16 -1.12
N GLN A 39 -4.95 -13.13 -2.10
CA GLN A 39 -4.92 -14.05 -3.22
C GLN A 39 -3.64 -13.86 -4.02
N THR A 40 -2.98 -14.98 -4.31
CA THR A 40 -1.85 -15.05 -5.24
C THR A 40 -2.28 -15.87 -6.46
N ARG A 41 -1.67 -15.61 -7.63
CA ARG A 41 -1.89 -16.43 -8.84
C ARG A 41 -1.01 -17.69 -8.86
N ILE A 42 -0.01 -17.74 -7.99
CA ILE A 42 1.10 -18.69 -8.04
C ILE A 42 1.32 -19.21 -6.63
N ASP A 43 1.13 -20.51 -6.41
CA ASP A 43 1.23 -21.14 -5.08
C ASP A 43 2.60 -20.96 -4.43
N SER A 44 3.67 -20.88 -5.22
CA SER A 44 5.02 -20.62 -4.70
C SER A 44 5.15 -19.22 -4.06
N VAL A 45 4.42 -18.23 -4.57
CA VAL A 45 4.38 -16.88 -3.98
C VAL A 45 3.63 -16.91 -2.64
N HIS A 46 2.57 -17.69 -2.56
CA HIS A 46 1.83 -17.90 -1.32
C HIS A 46 2.69 -18.51 -0.23
N ASN A 47 3.40 -19.60 -0.56
CA ASN A 47 4.27 -20.30 0.38
C ASN A 47 5.46 -19.42 0.79
N PHE A 48 6.08 -18.70 -0.15
CA PHE A 48 7.15 -17.76 0.18
C PHE A 48 6.69 -16.66 1.15
N ILE A 49 5.49 -16.10 0.95
CA ILE A 49 4.93 -15.10 1.87
C ILE A 49 4.72 -15.73 3.26
N LYS A 50 4.10 -16.91 3.33
CA LYS A 50 3.78 -17.57 4.60
C LYS A 50 5.01 -18.05 5.37
N ASP A 51 5.89 -18.75 4.68
CA ASP A 51 6.95 -19.54 5.29
C ASP A 51 8.23 -18.71 5.47
N GLU A 52 8.45 -17.69 4.62
CA GLU A 52 9.69 -16.90 4.67
C GLU A 52 9.49 -15.45 5.12
N LEU A 53 8.37 -14.80 4.81
CA LEU A 53 8.21 -13.37 5.08
C LEU A 53 7.51 -13.03 6.41
N ILE A 54 6.51 -13.81 6.84
CA ILE A 54 5.70 -13.50 8.04
C ILE A 54 6.52 -13.56 9.33
N GLU A 55 7.54 -14.42 9.38
CA GLU A 55 8.39 -14.60 10.58
C GLU A 55 9.49 -13.52 10.72
N ILE A 56 9.63 -12.61 9.75
CA ILE A 56 10.71 -11.62 9.74
C ILE A 56 10.33 -10.38 10.57
N PRO A 57 11.17 -9.97 11.55
CA PRO A 57 10.89 -8.82 12.42
C PRO A 57 10.99 -7.45 11.71
N ASN A 58 11.63 -7.38 10.54
CA ASN A 58 11.94 -6.15 9.81
C ASN A 58 10.95 -5.88 8.66
N CYS A 59 9.65 -5.90 8.96
CA CYS A 59 8.58 -5.57 8.03
C CYS A 59 8.13 -4.11 8.17
N SER A 60 8.00 -3.41 7.04
CA SER A 60 7.39 -2.09 6.96
C SER A 60 6.34 -2.01 5.86
N ILE A 61 5.30 -1.22 6.07
CA ILE A 61 4.15 -1.10 5.16
C ILE A 61 3.84 0.37 4.88
N SER A 62 3.56 0.67 3.61
CA SER A 62 2.93 1.92 3.21
C SER A 62 1.45 1.68 2.93
N LYS A 63 0.59 2.38 3.67
CA LYS A 63 -0.87 2.35 3.52
C LYS A 63 -1.35 3.68 2.95
N PRO A 64 -1.62 3.80 1.64
CA PRO A 64 -2.20 5.01 1.09
C PRO A 64 -3.64 5.15 1.62
N ARG A 65 -3.80 5.87 2.73
CA ARG A 65 -5.12 6.20 3.29
C ARG A 65 -5.66 7.44 2.59
N PHE A 66 -6.35 7.22 1.49
CA PHE A 66 -7.14 8.26 0.84
C PHE A 66 -8.53 8.30 1.47
N VAL A 67 -8.95 9.48 1.92
CA VAL A 67 -10.35 9.71 2.31
C VAL A 67 -11.13 9.94 1.03
N HIS A 68 -12.00 8.99 0.70
CA HIS A 68 -12.86 9.11 -0.46
C HIS A 68 -14.21 9.72 -0.07
N PRO A 69 -14.80 10.58 -0.92
CA PRO A 69 -16.14 11.08 -0.69
C PRO A 69 -17.14 9.92 -0.69
N ALA A 70 -18.24 10.06 0.05
CA ALA A 70 -19.27 9.04 0.24
C ALA A 70 -20.17 8.88 -1.02
N VAL A 71 -19.57 8.50 -2.15
CA VAL A 71 -20.26 8.32 -3.43
C VAL A 71 -20.23 6.85 -3.80
N CYS A 72 -21.41 6.25 -3.91
CA CYS A 72 -21.60 4.86 -4.30
C CYS A 72 -21.21 4.61 -5.77
N GLY A 73 -20.64 3.43 -6.06
CA GLY A 73 -20.27 3.02 -7.42
C GLY A 73 -18.90 3.52 -7.90
N VAL A 74 -18.16 4.27 -7.08
CA VAL A 74 -16.81 4.73 -7.42
C VAL A 74 -15.79 3.64 -7.05
N LEU A 75 -14.90 3.31 -8.00
CA LEU A 75 -13.74 2.46 -7.72
C LEU A 75 -12.72 3.26 -6.89
N ILE A 76 -12.49 2.78 -5.68
CA ILE A 76 -11.49 3.28 -4.75
C ILE A 76 -10.25 2.41 -4.90
N SER A 77 -9.17 2.99 -5.43
CA SER A 77 -7.91 2.27 -5.55
C SER A 77 -7.10 2.37 -4.27
N GLN A 78 -6.80 1.22 -3.67
CA GLN A 78 -5.95 1.11 -2.48
C GLN A 78 -4.93 0.00 -2.71
N VAL A 79 -3.66 0.38 -2.73
CA VAL A 79 -2.54 -0.56 -2.89
C VAL A 79 -1.60 -0.41 -1.71
N ASP A 80 -1.57 -1.42 -0.86
CA ASP A 80 -0.62 -1.49 0.24
C ASP A 80 0.72 -2.03 -0.26
N THR A 81 1.81 -1.36 0.11
CA THR A 81 3.17 -1.78 -0.25
C THR A 81 3.92 -2.24 0.99
N TYR A 82 4.17 -3.53 1.08
CA TYR A 82 4.95 -4.18 2.13
C TYR A 82 6.41 -4.30 1.70
N VAL A 83 7.31 -4.07 2.63
CA VAL A 83 8.76 -4.10 2.43
C VAL A 83 9.37 -4.91 3.56
N PHE A 84 10.07 -5.98 3.20
CA PHE A 84 10.80 -6.85 4.10
C PHE A 84 12.30 -6.72 3.84
N ILE A 85 13.09 -6.71 4.92
CA ILE A 85 14.56 -6.75 4.84
C ILE A 85 15.00 -8.13 5.34
N LEU A 86 15.49 -8.94 4.40
CA LEU A 86 16.11 -10.25 4.65
C LEU A 86 17.60 -10.03 4.95
N ASP A 87 18.03 -10.42 6.16
CA ASP A 87 19.41 -10.50 6.65
C ASP A 87 20.47 -9.71 5.84
N ARG A 88 20.38 -8.38 5.94
CA ARG A 88 21.28 -7.35 5.39
C ARG A 88 21.54 -7.38 3.87
N SER A 89 21.00 -8.33 3.13
CA SER A 89 21.43 -8.64 1.76
C SER A 89 20.31 -8.53 0.73
N ALA A 90 19.05 -8.66 1.13
CA ALA A 90 17.93 -8.55 0.19
C ALA A 90 16.77 -7.74 0.77
N ARG A 91 16.13 -6.96 -0.12
CA ARG A 91 14.89 -6.25 0.14
C ARG A 91 13.79 -6.86 -0.73
N VAL A 92 12.73 -7.34 -0.10
CA VAL A 92 11.54 -7.83 -0.80
C VAL A 92 10.45 -6.80 -0.70
N THR A 93 9.84 -6.46 -1.84
CA THR A 93 8.67 -5.58 -1.90
C THR A 93 7.47 -6.36 -2.40
N VAL A 94 6.39 -6.38 -1.61
CA VAL A 94 5.11 -7.01 -1.95
C VAL A 94 4.06 -5.92 -2.08
N GLN A 95 3.34 -5.86 -3.20
CA GLN A 95 2.20 -4.97 -3.38
C GLN A 95 0.90 -5.75 -3.33
N VAL A 96 -0.01 -5.32 -2.47
CA VAL A 96 -1.33 -5.92 -2.29
C VAL A 96 -2.39 -4.91 -2.70
N ASP A 97 -3.14 -5.23 -3.73
CA ASP A 97 -4.30 -4.46 -4.17
C ASP A 97 -5.51 -4.84 -3.32
N LYS A 98 -6.10 -3.82 -2.69
CA LYS A 98 -7.30 -3.89 -1.85
C LYS A 98 -8.38 -2.95 -2.40
N SER A 99 -8.30 -2.61 -3.68
CA SER A 99 -9.24 -1.72 -4.34
C SER A 99 -10.67 -2.26 -4.22
N TYR A 100 -11.63 -1.38 -4.01
CA TYR A 100 -13.03 -1.75 -3.82
C TYR A 100 -13.96 -0.72 -4.46
N ILE A 101 -15.20 -1.12 -4.72
CA ILE A 101 -16.24 -0.21 -5.20
C ILE A 101 -17.01 0.30 -3.98
N ALA A 102 -17.14 1.61 -3.84
CA ALA A 102 -17.87 2.23 -2.75
C ALA A 102 -19.36 1.81 -2.76
N CYS A 103 -19.91 1.53 -1.58
CA CYS A 103 -21.28 1.05 -1.37
C CYS A 103 -21.61 -0.32 -1.98
N ASP A 104 -20.61 -1.08 -2.44
CA ASP A 104 -20.85 -2.48 -2.75
C ASP A 104 -21.14 -3.22 -1.44
N MET A 105 -22.36 -3.75 -1.32
CA MET A 105 -22.84 -4.46 -0.13
C MET A 105 -22.19 -5.84 0.03
N ASN A 106 -21.36 -6.27 -0.93
CA ASN A 106 -20.57 -7.49 -0.85
C ASN A 106 -19.08 -7.18 -0.59
N PRO A 107 -18.69 -6.83 0.65
CA PRO A 107 -17.29 -6.69 1.04
C PRO A 107 -16.48 -7.99 0.87
N GLY A 108 -17.14 -9.12 0.59
CA GLY A 108 -16.51 -10.41 0.29
C GLY A 108 -16.06 -10.62 -1.17
N LEU A 109 -16.36 -9.71 -2.11
CA LEU A 109 -16.04 -9.93 -3.54
C LEU A 109 -14.71 -9.33 -4.01
N SER A 110 -14.11 -8.39 -3.26
CA SER A 110 -12.76 -7.91 -3.53
C SER A 110 -11.81 -8.48 -2.49
N LEU A 111 -11.41 -9.73 -2.69
CA LEU A 111 -10.37 -10.32 -1.87
C LEU A 111 -9.04 -9.61 -2.20
N PRO A 112 -8.26 -9.20 -1.18
CA PRO A 112 -6.97 -8.54 -1.40
C PRO A 112 -6.09 -9.43 -2.28
N ARG A 113 -5.35 -8.83 -3.21
CA ARG A 113 -4.56 -9.58 -4.19
C ARG A 113 -3.13 -9.11 -4.26
N VAL A 114 -2.18 -10.04 -4.23
CA VAL A 114 -0.77 -9.71 -4.53
C VAL A 114 -0.65 -9.38 -6.02
N THR A 115 -0.31 -8.13 -6.33
CA THR A 115 -0.14 -7.64 -7.71
C THR A 115 1.30 -7.60 -8.15
N LYS A 116 2.24 -7.44 -7.21
CA LYS A 116 3.68 -7.38 -7.51
C LYS A 116 4.51 -7.95 -6.38
N LEU A 117 5.52 -8.74 -6.76
CA LEU A 117 6.60 -9.19 -5.89
C LEU A 117 7.91 -8.76 -6.55
N LYS A 118 8.75 -8.02 -5.84
CA LYS A 118 10.06 -7.58 -6.35
C LYS A 118 11.16 -7.85 -5.33
N PHE A 119 12.19 -8.56 -5.77
CA PHE A 119 13.45 -8.72 -5.04
C PHE A 119 14.43 -7.65 -5.50
N VAL A 120 15.07 -7.00 -4.55
CA VAL A 120 16.17 -6.07 -4.79
C VAL A 120 17.31 -6.48 -3.87
N ASP A 121 18.39 -6.98 -4.46
CA ASP A 121 19.62 -7.23 -3.71
C ASP A 121 20.15 -5.88 -3.23
N LEU A 122 20.41 -5.78 -1.93
CA LEU A 122 21.03 -4.59 -1.36
C LEU A 122 22.51 -4.62 -1.76
N PRO A 123 23.11 -3.49 -2.17
CA PRO A 123 24.54 -3.45 -2.39
C PRO A 123 25.23 -3.88 -1.09
N ILE A 124 25.98 -4.98 -1.16
CA ILE A 124 26.89 -5.40 -0.10
C ILE A 124 27.86 -4.23 0.03
N SER A 125 27.76 -3.42 1.09
CA SER A 125 28.73 -2.36 1.32
C SER A 125 30.10 -3.02 1.40
N PRO A 126 31.03 -2.73 0.46
CA PRO A 126 32.38 -3.25 0.54
C PRO A 126 33.13 -2.37 1.54
N GLU A 127 32.83 -2.53 2.82
CA GLU A 127 33.70 -2.06 3.90
C GLU A 127 34.28 -3.28 4.62
N MET A 128 35.32 -3.84 4.01
CA MET A 128 36.39 -4.58 4.66
C MET A 128 37.72 -4.04 4.15
#